data_AF-A0A317F8T7-F1
#
_entry.id   AF-A0A317F8T7-F1
#
_cell.length_a   1.000
_cell.length_b   1.000
_cell.length_c   1.000
_cell.angle_alpha   90.00
_cell.angle_beta   90.00
_cell.angle_gamma   90.00
#
_symmetry.space_group_name_H-M   'P 1'
#
loop_
_entity.id
_entity.type
_entity.pdbx_description
1 polymer ?
#
loop_
_entity_poly.entity_id
_entity_poly.type
_entity_poly.pdbx_seq_one_letter_code
_entity_poly.pdbx_strand_id
1 'polypeptide(L)'
;MPRPGHSETDHPRDAAMSHGVLAVGFAVATGFVASYLPWPWVFDIHSPDFNPMVALPLLSAGVTALETVRAVRAELRHRRFGAATLDLEGSGRLRLGQRVGGVVRTARPLAPTGPYRIRLRCVDTHEFRDTSENATSPRRNSDFVVWEREQECPAEAVDSTRGIPFAFRLPNSVGPAPQPPIRPTRSPYFSFKAAIMILGLRRVWSSNDPPVARRWLLEVSAPMQGTDFEARFLLPVDPD
;
A
#
# COMPACT_ATOMS: atom_id res chain seq x y z
N MET A 1 22.70 -1.06 -3.15
CA MET A 1 22.28 -1.35 -1.76
C MET A 1 21.31 -0.26 -1.31
N PRO A 2 20.05 -0.57 -1.00
CA PRO A 2 19.11 0.41 -0.46
C PRO A 2 19.61 0.91 0.91
N ARG A 3 19.49 2.22 1.18
CA ARG A 3 19.86 2.81 2.48
C ARG A 3 18.93 2.24 3.56
N PRO A 4 19.46 1.61 4.63
CA PRO A 4 18.62 1.15 5.74
C PRO A 4 17.97 2.37 6.41
N GLY A 5 16.65 2.30 6.61
CA GLY A 5 15.88 3.36 7.30
C GLY A 5 15.10 4.32 6.39
N HIS A 6 15.01 4.09 5.08
CA HIS A 6 14.00 4.78 4.27
C HIS A 6 12.63 4.13 4.51
N SER A 7 11.70 4.92 5.03
CA SER A 7 10.28 4.57 5.04
C SER A 7 9.84 4.36 3.59
N GLU A 8 9.52 3.13 3.20
CA GLU A 8 8.68 2.85 2.01
C GLU A 8 7.20 3.07 2.35
N THR A 9 6.91 4.08 3.15
CA THR A 9 5.78 4.91 2.79
C THR A 9 6.21 5.61 1.51
N ASP A 10 5.41 5.55 0.46
CA ASP A 10 5.34 6.71 -0.43
C ASP A 10 5.45 7.92 0.47
N HIS A 11 6.53 8.70 0.34
CA HIS A 11 6.66 9.92 1.11
C HIS A 11 5.30 10.60 0.91
N PRO A 12 4.57 11.06 1.94
CA PRO A 12 3.20 11.53 1.73
C PRO A 12 3.13 12.63 0.65
N ARG A 13 4.25 13.30 0.38
CA ARG A 13 4.50 14.14 -0.79
C ARG A 13 4.50 13.37 -2.12
N ASP A 14 5.22 12.26 -2.24
CA ASP A 14 5.24 11.39 -3.43
C ASP A 14 3.84 10.82 -3.72
N ALA A 15 3.09 10.39 -2.70
CA ALA A 15 1.69 9.98 -2.86
C ALA A 15 0.81 11.16 -3.31
N ALA A 16 0.95 12.33 -2.68
CA ALA A 16 0.21 13.53 -3.10
C ALA A 16 0.58 13.95 -4.54
N MET A 17 1.85 13.82 -4.92
CA MET A 17 2.35 14.10 -6.27
C MET A 17 1.82 13.09 -7.28
N SER A 18 1.84 11.79 -6.99
CA SER A 18 1.34 10.75 -7.90
C SER A 18 -0.16 10.91 -8.14
N HIS A 19 -0.94 11.09 -7.07
CA HIS A 19 -2.37 11.39 -7.16
C HIS A 19 -2.64 12.73 -7.87
N GLY A 20 -1.81 13.75 -7.61
CA GLY A 20 -1.92 15.05 -8.27
C GLY A 20 -1.64 14.97 -9.78
N VAL A 21 -0.60 14.25 -10.19
CA VAL A 21 -0.26 14.02 -11.60
C VAL A 21 -1.38 13.25 -12.30
N LEU A 22 -1.92 12.20 -11.66
CA LEU A 22 -3.06 11.46 -12.21
C LEU A 22 -4.29 12.36 -12.35
N ALA A 23 -4.63 13.15 -11.33
CA ALA A 23 -5.76 14.07 -11.37
C ALA A 23 -5.61 15.10 -12.50
N VAL A 24 -4.44 15.72 -12.65
CA VAL A 24 -4.15 16.66 -13.74
C VAL A 24 -4.24 15.96 -15.10
N GLY A 25 -3.67 14.76 -15.24
CA GLY A 25 -3.73 13.97 -16.47
C GLY A 25 -5.17 13.65 -16.89
N PHE A 26 -6.00 13.17 -15.95
CA PHE A 26 -7.41 12.91 -16.22
C PHE A 26 -8.21 14.18 -16.49
N ALA A 27 -7.91 15.30 -15.82
CA ALA A 27 -8.57 16.58 -16.10
C ALA A 27 -8.28 17.06 -17.54
N VAL A 28 -7.02 16.97 -17.98
CA VAL A 28 -6.61 17.30 -19.36
C VAL A 28 -7.29 16.38 -20.36
N ALA A 29 -7.27 15.07 -20.13
CA ALA A 29 -7.95 14.11 -21.01
C ALA A 29 -9.47 14.36 -21.07
N THR A 30 -10.10 14.71 -19.94
CA THR A 30 -11.52 15.07 -19.86
C THR A 30 -11.82 16.29 -20.72
N GLY A 31 -11.04 17.36 -20.56
CA GLY A 31 -11.19 18.59 -21.35
C GLY A 31 -10.99 18.35 -22.84
N PHE A 32 -9.98 17.54 -23.19
CA PHE A 32 -9.74 17.13 -24.58
C PHE A 32 -10.94 16.39 -25.16
N VAL A 33 -11.40 15.29 -24.53
CA VAL A 33 -12.55 14.51 -25.02
C VAL A 33 -13.82 15.37 -25.09
N ALA A 34 -14.09 16.17 -24.06
CA ALA A 34 -15.25 17.07 -24.03
C ALA A 34 -15.25 18.08 -25.19
N SER A 35 -14.07 18.55 -25.63
CA SER A 35 -13.96 19.51 -26.74
C SER A 35 -14.32 18.94 -28.11
N TYR A 36 -14.26 17.62 -28.31
CA TYR A 36 -14.67 16.95 -29.55
C TYR A 36 -16.13 16.49 -29.54
N LEU A 37 -16.82 16.58 -28.40
CA LEU A 37 -18.21 16.16 -28.28
C LEU A 37 -19.15 17.34 -28.60
N PRO A 38 -20.15 17.15 -29.49
CA PRO A 38 -21.11 18.19 -29.79
C PRO A 38 -21.90 18.55 -28.54
N TRP A 39 -22.00 19.85 -28.27
CA TRP A 39 -22.85 20.40 -27.22
C TRP A 39 -24.20 20.80 -27.81
N PRO A 40 -25.35 20.51 -27.16
CA PRO A 40 -25.51 19.97 -25.81
C PRO A 40 -25.36 18.45 -25.71
N TRP A 41 -24.94 17.96 -24.54
CA TRP A 41 -24.83 16.53 -24.27
C TRP A 41 -26.21 15.89 -24.04
N VAL A 42 -26.54 14.86 -24.83
CA VAL A 42 -27.78 14.09 -24.70
C VAL A 42 -27.52 12.84 -23.86
N PHE A 43 -28.16 12.76 -22.69
CA PHE A 43 -28.01 11.65 -21.74
C PHE A 43 -29.17 10.65 -21.76
N ASP A 44 -30.18 10.87 -22.60
CA ASP A 44 -31.29 9.94 -22.79
C ASP A 44 -30.84 8.75 -23.64
N ILE A 45 -30.72 7.57 -23.03
CA ILE A 45 -30.28 6.32 -23.68
C ILE A 45 -31.24 5.90 -24.80
N HIS A 46 -32.49 6.36 -24.77
CA HIS A 46 -33.49 6.06 -25.79
C HIS A 46 -33.51 7.07 -26.94
N SER A 47 -32.76 8.18 -26.83
CA SER A 47 -32.65 9.15 -27.91
C SER A 47 -31.76 8.62 -29.04
N PRO A 48 -32.14 8.81 -30.32
CA PRO A 48 -31.27 8.48 -31.46
C PRO A 48 -29.98 9.32 -31.48
N ASP A 49 -29.98 10.46 -30.80
CA ASP A 49 -28.82 11.36 -30.70
C ASP A 49 -27.88 11.00 -29.53
N PHE A 50 -28.18 9.93 -28.79
CA PHE A 50 -27.32 9.47 -27.71
C PHE A 50 -25.96 9.02 -28.23
N ASN A 51 -24.90 9.66 -27.74
CA ASN A 51 -23.53 9.23 -27.98
C ASN A 51 -22.95 8.66 -26.68
N PRO A 52 -22.66 7.34 -26.58
CA PRO A 52 -22.10 6.76 -25.36
C PRO A 52 -20.76 7.37 -24.94
N MET A 53 -20.08 8.09 -25.83
CA MET A 53 -18.85 8.79 -25.51
C MET A 53 -19.02 9.95 -24.54
N VAL A 54 -20.24 10.46 -24.33
CA VAL A 54 -20.50 11.46 -23.27
C VAL A 54 -20.32 10.89 -21.86
N ALA A 55 -20.31 9.57 -21.69
CA ALA A 55 -20.02 8.93 -20.41
C ALA A 55 -18.53 9.02 -20.02
N LEU A 56 -17.61 9.04 -20.99
CA LEU A 56 -16.18 9.14 -20.71
C LEU A 56 -15.80 10.39 -19.92
N PRO A 57 -16.16 11.63 -20.32
CA PRO A 57 -15.80 12.82 -19.58
C PRO A 57 -16.40 12.83 -18.17
N LEU A 58 -17.60 12.25 -17.98
CA LEU A 58 -18.19 12.11 -16.65
C LEU A 58 -17.41 11.12 -15.77
N LEU A 59 -17.05 9.96 -16.29
CA LEU A 59 -16.25 8.97 -15.55
C LEU A 59 -14.87 9.51 -15.20
N SER A 60 -14.19 10.15 -16.15
CA SER A 60 -12.88 10.74 -15.93
C SER A 60 -12.93 11.93 -14.96
N ALA A 61 -13.98 12.75 -14.99
CA ALA A 61 -14.23 13.77 -13.98
C ALA A 61 -14.43 13.16 -12.59
N GLY A 62 -15.17 12.05 -12.49
CA GLY A 62 -15.34 11.29 -11.25
C GLY A 62 -14.02 10.76 -10.68
N VAL A 63 -13.17 10.15 -11.52
CA VAL A 63 -11.82 9.69 -11.13
C VAL A 63 -10.95 10.87 -10.72
N THR A 64 -10.96 11.96 -11.48
CA THR A 64 -10.21 13.20 -11.17
C THR A 64 -10.59 13.72 -9.79
N ALA A 65 -11.89 13.81 -9.48
CA ALA A 65 -12.37 14.28 -8.18
C ALA A 65 -11.91 13.36 -7.04
N LEU A 66 -12.01 12.04 -7.21
CA LEU A 66 -11.56 11.07 -6.21
C LEU A 66 -10.06 11.18 -5.93
N GLU A 67 -9.24 11.22 -6.97
CA GLU A 67 -7.78 11.34 -6.87
C GLU A 67 -7.38 12.69 -6.28
N THR A 68 -8.08 13.78 -6.63
CA THR A 68 -7.86 15.10 -6.02
C THR A 68 -8.15 15.07 -4.52
N VAL A 69 -9.25 14.46 -4.09
CA VAL A 69 -9.58 14.31 -2.66
C VAL A 69 -8.50 13.50 -1.94
N ARG A 70 -7.97 12.43 -2.55
CA ARG A 70 -6.86 11.65 -1.99
C ARG A 70 -5.58 12.47 -1.85
N ALA A 71 -5.19 13.21 -2.88
CA ALA A 71 -4.02 14.09 -2.87
C ALA A 71 -4.14 15.18 -1.79
N VAL A 72 -5.29 15.86 -1.71
CA VAL A 72 -5.55 16.88 -0.70
C VAL A 72 -5.51 16.29 0.71
N ARG A 73 -6.11 15.12 0.93
CA ARG A 73 -6.04 14.43 2.24
C ARG A 73 -4.61 14.05 2.63
N ALA A 74 -3.82 13.55 1.68
CA ALA A 74 -2.41 13.21 1.92
C ALA A 74 -1.58 14.46 2.27
N GLU A 75 -1.77 15.55 1.55
CA GLU A 75 -1.11 16.83 1.80
C GLU A 75 -1.54 17.44 3.15
N LEU A 76 -2.84 17.42 3.47
CA LEU A 76 -3.34 17.86 4.78
C LEU A 76 -2.74 17.04 5.92
N ARG A 77 -2.64 15.72 5.75
CA ARG A 77 -1.99 14.82 6.72
C ARG A 77 -0.51 15.19 6.89
N HIS A 78 0.21 15.43 5.80
CA HIS A 78 1.62 15.84 5.84
C HIS A 78 1.79 17.21 6.50
N ARG A 79 0.97 18.19 6.15
CA ARG A 79 0.99 19.53 6.77
C ARG A 79 0.66 19.50 8.24
N ARG A 80 -0.23 18.60 8.67
CA ARG A 80 -0.66 18.50 10.07
C ARG A 80 0.39 17.81 10.94
N PHE A 81 0.91 16.66 10.52
CA PHE A 81 1.75 15.80 11.35
C PHE A 81 3.25 15.92 11.04
N GLY A 82 3.62 16.42 9.86
CA GLY A 82 4.99 16.46 9.40
C GLY A 82 5.51 15.09 8.94
N ALA A 83 6.84 14.92 8.98
CA ALA A 83 7.48 13.63 8.76
C ALA A 83 7.54 12.84 10.07
N ALA A 84 7.44 11.51 9.97
CA ALA A 84 7.71 10.60 11.06
C ALA A 84 9.01 9.84 10.77
N THR A 85 9.84 9.63 11.79
CA THR A 85 11.11 8.93 11.69
C THR A 85 11.10 7.73 12.62
N LEU A 86 11.74 6.65 12.21
CA LEU A 86 11.88 5.43 12.98
C LEU A 86 13.33 5.29 13.43
N ASP A 87 13.54 5.28 14.75
CA ASP A 87 14.83 4.97 15.36
C ASP A 87 14.77 3.56 15.94
N LEU A 88 15.50 2.62 15.33
CA LEU A 88 15.61 1.23 15.79
C LEU A 88 16.68 1.10 16.88
N GLU A 89 16.43 0.27 17.88
CA GLU A 89 17.44 -0.11 18.86
C GLU A 89 18.48 -1.05 18.22
N GLY A 90 19.78 -0.81 18.50
CA GLY A 90 20.87 -1.68 18.07
C GLY A 90 21.45 -1.37 16.68
N SER A 91 21.93 -2.41 15.99
CA SER A 91 22.68 -2.29 14.72
C SER A 91 21.84 -1.93 13.50
N GLY A 92 20.52 -1.75 13.68
CA GLY A 92 19.58 -1.47 12.60
C GLY A 92 19.37 -2.64 11.63
N ARG A 93 19.86 -3.85 11.94
CA ARG A 93 19.52 -5.08 11.22
C ARG A 93 18.86 -6.06 12.16
N LEU A 94 17.67 -6.51 11.78
CA LEU A 94 16.83 -7.37 12.60
C LEU A 94 17.00 -8.82 12.18
N ARG A 95 16.99 -9.74 13.14
CA ARG A 95 17.04 -11.18 12.91
C ARG A 95 15.79 -11.85 13.47
N LEU A 96 15.35 -12.92 12.83
CA LEU A 96 14.24 -13.72 13.33
C LEU A 96 14.54 -14.29 14.73
N GLY A 97 13.50 -14.50 15.51
CA GLY A 97 13.58 -14.96 16.91
C GLY A 97 14.05 -13.93 17.94
N GLN A 98 14.61 -12.78 17.51
CA GLN A 98 15.10 -11.73 18.40
C GLN A 98 14.00 -10.72 18.80
N ARG A 99 14.26 -9.96 19.86
CA ARG A 99 13.44 -8.81 20.23
C ARG A 99 13.84 -7.62 19.36
N VAL A 100 12.88 -7.04 18.66
CA VAL A 100 13.01 -5.75 17.99
C VAL A 100 12.38 -4.67 18.87
N GLY A 101 13.08 -3.58 19.08
CA GLY A 101 12.62 -2.41 19.81
C GLY A 101 13.02 -1.13 19.09
N GLY A 102 12.36 -0.04 19.42
CA GLY A 102 12.66 1.26 18.85
C GLY A 102 11.68 2.33 19.30
N VAL A 103 11.85 3.51 18.72
CA VAL A 103 10.95 4.65 18.92
C VAL A 103 10.56 5.25 17.59
N VAL A 104 9.28 5.60 17.45
CA VAL A 104 8.77 6.36 16.31
C VAL A 104 8.60 7.81 16.73
N ARG A 105 9.38 8.71 16.12
CA ARG A 105 9.33 10.14 16.39
C ARG A 105 8.51 10.86 15.33
N THR A 106 7.80 11.88 15.75
CA THR A 106 7.04 12.75 14.87
C THR A 106 7.62 14.16 14.90
N ALA A 107 7.63 14.83 13.75
CA ALA A 107 8.16 16.19 13.66
C ALA A 107 7.34 17.22 14.47
N ARG A 108 6.10 16.89 14.84
CA ARG A 108 5.18 17.76 15.58
C ARG A 108 4.45 16.95 16.65
N PRO A 109 4.13 17.54 17.81
CA PRO A 109 3.41 16.85 18.87
C PRO A 109 2.02 16.44 18.40
N LEU A 110 1.70 15.16 18.61
CA LEU A 110 0.37 14.59 18.44
C LEU A 110 -0.44 14.74 19.73
N ALA A 111 -1.72 15.03 19.57
CA ALA A 111 -2.72 15.04 20.64
C ALA A 111 -3.83 14.02 20.31
N PRO A 112 -3.53 12.71 20.41
CA PRO A 112 -4.48 11.68 20.06
C PRO A 112 -5.63 11.62 21.07
N THR A 113 -6.82 11.28 20.59
CA THR A 113 -8.03 11.12 21.43
C THR A 113 -8.16 9.71 22.00
N GLY A 114 -7.19 8.84 21.73
CA GLY A 114 -7.15 7.44 22.14
C GLY A 114 -5.73 6.89 22.08
N PRO A 115 -5.53 5.58 22.36
CA PRO A 115 -4.19 5.00 22.42
C PRO A 115 -3.51 4.99 21.05
N TYR A 116 -2.18 4.97 21.06
CA TYR A 116 -1.39 4.63 19.89
C TYR A 116 -1.50 3.13 19.64
N ARG A 117 -1.84 2.75 18.40
CA ARG A 117 -1.82 1.36 17.92
C ARG A 117 -0.60 1.14 17.07
N ILE A 118 0.26 0.23 17.50
CA ILE A 118 1.49 -0.13 16.81
C ILE A 118 1.34 -1.56 16.32
N ARG A 119 1.39 -1.76 15.01
CA ARG A 119 1.16 -3.04 14.36
C ARG A 119 2.37 -3.43 13.55
N LEU A 120 2.98 -4.56 13.86
CA LEU A 120 4.07 -5.13 13.09
C LEU A 120 3.54 -6.29 12.24
N ARG A 121 3.74 -6.21 10.92
CA ARG A 121 3.27 -7.20 9.95
C ARG A 121 4.42 -7.76 9.15
N CYS A 122 4.43 -9.07 8.94
CA CYS A 122 5.21 -9.72 7.90
C CYS A 122 4.30 -9.95 6.69
N VAL A 123 4.71 -9.41 5.55
CA VAL A 123 3.96 -9.47 4.30
C VAL A 123 4.78 -10.20 3.27
N ASP A 124 4.20 -11.26 2.72
CA ASP A 124 4.74 -12.04 1.63
C ASP A 124 4.14 -11.55 0.31
N THR A 125 5.01 -11.21 -0.63
CA THR A 125 4.62 -10.86 -1.99
C THR A 125 4.74 -12.09 -2.86
N HIS A 126 3.64 -12.49 -3.48
CA HIS A 126 3.59 -13.56 -4.46
C HIS A 126 3.36 -12.99 -5.85
N GLU A 127 4.12 -13.50 -6.83
CA GLU A 127 3.97 -13.13 -8.23
C GLU A 127 3.03 -14.12 -8.92
N PHE A 128 1.90 -13.62 -9.43
CA PHE A 128 0.95 -14.40 -10.20
C PHE A 128 1.16 -14.11 -11.67
N ARG A 129 1.45 -15.18 -12.42
CA ARG A 129 1.33 -15.19 -13.87
C ARG A 129 -0.08 -15.65 -14.23
N ASP A 130 -0.82 -14.80 -14.93
CA ASP A 130 -2.04 -15.26 -15.59
C ASP A 130 -1.66 -16.30 -16.63
N THR A 131 -2.27 -17.47 -16.53
CA THR A 131 -2.11 -18.59 -17.48
C THR A 131 -2.80 -18.34 -18.81
N SER A 132 -3.34 -17.15 -19.05
CA SER A 132 -3.89 -16.81 -20.36
C SER A 132 -2.78 -16.83 -21.41
N GLU A 133 -3.10 -17.41 -22.55
CA GLU A 133 -2.16 -17.76 -23.65
C GLU A 133 -1.39 -16.55 -24.22
N ASN A 134 -1.79 -15.33 -23.86
CA ASN A 134 -1.06 -14.11 -24.17
C ASN A 134 0.06 -13.86 -23.14
N ALA A 135 1.28 -14.22 -23.54
CA ALA A 135 2.53 -13.99 -22.81
C ALA A 135 2.83 -12.51 -22.45
N THR A 136 1.97 -11.57 -22.87
CA THR A 136 2.09 -10.12 -22.69
C THR A 136 1.37 -9.60 -21.44
N SER A 137 0.63 -10.43 -20.71
CA SER A 137 -0.09 -9.97 -19.51
C SER A 137 0.91 -9.51 -18.43
N PRO A 138 0.72 -8.31 -17.84
CA PRO A 138 1.60 -7.81 -16.81
C PRO A 138 1.60 -8.75 -15.59
N ARG A 139 2.78 -8.95 -15.01
CA ARG A 139 2.94 -9.74 -13.79
C ARG A 139 2.14 -9.10 -12.66
N ARG A 140 1.26 -9.87 -12.03
CA ARG A 140 0.43 -9.37 -10.93
C ARG A 140 1.05 -9.79 -9.61
N ASN A 141 1.54 -8.82 -8.85
CA ASN A 141 1.97 -9.05 -7.48
C ASN A 141 0.75 -9.00 -6.56
N SER A 142 0.63 -9.96 -5.65
CA SER A 142 -0.32 -9.87 -4.53
C SER A 142 0.39 -10.08 -3.22
N ASP A 143 0.03 -9.27 -2.25
CA ASP A 143 0.62 -9.26 -0.92
C ASP A 143 -0.29 -9.98 0.08
N PHE A 144 0.31 -10.83 0.92
CA PHE A 144 -0.39 -11.60 1.94
C PHE A 144 0.28 -11.39 3.29
N VAL A 145 -0.52 -11.09 4.32
CA VAL A 145 -0.03 -11.00 5.69
C VAL A 145 0.16 -12.43 6.22
N VAL A 146 1.40 -12.81 6.46
CA VAL A 146 1.75 -14.16 6.97
C VAL A 146 1.97 -14.19 8.47
N TRP A 147 2.30 -13.04 9.05
CA TRP A 147 2.43 -12.90 10.49
C TRP A 147 2.09 -11.47 10.91
N GLU A 148 1.53 -11.33 12.10
CA GLU A 148 1.14 -10.04 12.64
C GLU A 148 1.19 -10.01 14.16
N ARG A 149 1.57 -8.86 14.70
CA ARG A 149 1.43 -8.57 16.13
C ARG A 149 1.09 -7.09 16.36
N GLU A 150 0.29 -6.84 17.37
CA GLU A 150 -0.15 -5.50 17.75
C GLU A 150 0.26 -5.19 19.20
N GLN A 151 0.57 -3.93 19.45
CA GLN A 151 0.87 -3.34 20.76
C GLN A 151 0.13 -2.01 20.86
N GLU A 152 -0.58 -1.80 21.96
CA GLU A 152 -1.18 -0.51 22.27
C GLU A 152 -0.29 0.25 23.28
N CYS A 153 -0.16 1.56 23.09
CA CYS A 153 0.51 2.46 24.03
C CYS A 153 -0.46 3.56 24.47
N PRO A 154 -0.69 3.74 25.78
CA PRO A 154 -1.51 4.83 26.29
C PRO A 154 -0.99 6.20 25.82
N ALA A 155 -1.89 7.04 25.33
CA ALA A 155 -1.54 8.37 24.82
C ALA A 155 -0.91 9.28 25.88
N GLU A 156 -1.41 9.21 27.11
CA GLU A 156 -1.00 10.08 28.22
C GLU A 156 0.43 9.83 28.68
N ALA A 157 0.97 8.63 28.44
CA ALA A 157 2.30 8.24 28.85
C ALA A 157 3.40 8.57 27.82
N VAL A 158 3.03 9.09 26.64
CA VAL A 158 3.92 9.16 25.47
C VAL A 158 3.94 10.55 24.85
N ASP A 159 5.11 11.19 24.90
CA ASP A 159 5.41 12.36 24.07
C ASP A 159 5.87 11.89 22.68
N SER A 160 4.98 12.01 21.70
CA SER A 160 5.21 11.64 20.29
C SER A 160 6.43 12.32 19.63
N THR A 161 6.89 13.47 20.15
CA THR A 161 8.10 14.13 19.63
C THR A 161 9.38 13.49 20.17
N ARG A 162 9.35 13.02 21.42
CA ARG A 162 10.45 12.25 22.03
C ARG A 162 10.51 10.83 21.50
N GLY A 163 9.35 10.27 21.21
CA GLY A 163 9.19 9.01 20.51
C GLY A 163 8.12 8.12 21.12
N ILE A 164 7.38 7.43 20.25
CA ILE A 164 6.40 6.40 20.58
C ILE A 164 7.16 5.08 20.68
N PRO A 165 7.35 4.52 21.88
CA PRO A 165 8.15 3.31 22.06
C PRO A 165 7.38 2.08 21.57
N PHE A 166 8.11 1.12 21.00
CA PHE A 166 7.55 -0.18 20.64
C PHE A 166 8.56 -1.28 20.92
N ALA A 167 8.06 -2.49 21.21
CA ALA A 167 8.90 -3.66 21.34
C ALA A 167 8.14 -4.94 20.98
N PHE A 168 8.63 -5.66 19.99
CA PHE A 168 8.09 -6.94 19.56
C PHE A 168 9.14 -8.04 19.66
N ARG A 169 8.71 -9.28 19.89
CA ARG A 169 9.55 -10.46 19.67
C ARG A 169 9.21 -11.05 18.31
N LEU A 170 10.20 -11.06 17.41
CA LEU A 170 10.06 -11.66 16.09
C LEU A 170 9.94 -13.18 16.25
N PRO A 171 9.09 -13.84 15.45
CA PRO A 171 9.02 -15.29 15.41
C PRO A 171 10.33 -15.87 14.87
N ASN A 172 10.63 -17.13 15.20
CA ASN A 172 11.82 -17.83 14.68
C ASN A 172 11.69 -18.20 13.19
N SER A 173 10.47 -18.25 12.65
CA SER A 173 10.18 -18.48 11.23
C SER A 173 8.79 -17.95 10.87
N VAL A 174 8.57 -17.61 9.59
CA VAL A 174 7.31 -17.03 9.06
C VAL A 174 6.86 -17.71 7.76
N GLY A 175 7.15 -19.01 7.63
CA GLY A 175 6.86 -19.80 6.44
C GLY A 175 8.09 -20.03 5.55
N PRO A 176 7.92 -20.53 4.32
CA PRO A 176 9.04 -20.83 3.43
C PRO A 176 9.87 -19.56 3.13
N ALA A 177 11.16 -19.74 2.91
CA ALA A 177 12.04 -18.65 2.52
C ALA A 177 11.63 -18.09 1.14
N PRO A 178 11.72 -16.77 0.92
CA PRO A 178 11.48 -16.20 -0.38
C PRO A 178 12.42 -16.80 -1.42
N GLN A 179 11.88 -17.22 -2.55
CA GLN A 179 12.68 -17.68 -3.67
C GLN A 179 12.77 -16.58 -4.70
N PRO A 180 13.97 -16.23 -5.21
CA PRO A 180 14.07 -15.29 -6.30
C PRO A 180 13.23 -15.82 -7.46
N PRO A 181 12.57 -14.93 -8.23
CA PRO A 181 11.77 -15.37 -9.36
C PRO A 181 12.66 -16.20 -10.28
N ILE A 182 12.37 -17.50 -10.36
CA ILE A 182 13.08 -18.40 -11.26
C ILE A 182 12.83 -17.82 -12.65
N ARG A 183 13.86 -17.19 -13.25
CA ARG A 183 13.79 -16.81 -14.66
C ARG A 183 13.43 -18.09 -15.39
N PRO A 184 12.30 -18.17 -16.09
CA PRO A 184 11.86 -19.42 -16.67
C PRO A 184 12.89 -19.84 -17.73
N THR A 185 13.84 -20.68 -17.35
CA THR A 185 14.49 -21.60 -18.26
C THR A 185 13.35 -22.49 -18.74
N ARG A 186 12.91 -22.28 -19.99
CA ARG A 186 11.96 -23.08 -20.77
C ARG A 186 11.87 -24.53 -20.25
N SER A 187 11.05 -24.76 -19.23
CA SER A 187 10.84 -26.10 -18.68
C SER A 187 9.44 -26.50 -19.14
N PRO A 188 9.33 -27.55 -19.97
CA PRO A 188 8.06 -27.98 -20.55
C PRO A 188 7.14 -28.72 -19.55
N TYR A 189 7.49 -28.76 -18.27
CA TYR A 189 6.71 -29.47 -17.26
C TYR A 189 5.57 -28.59 -16.72
N PHE A 190 4.34 -29.01 -17.02
CA PHE A 190 3.07 -28.41 -16.61
C PHE A 190 2.97 -28.21 -15.09
N SER A 191 2.87 -26.96 -14.61
CA SER A 191 2.35 -26.68 -13.27
C SER A 191 0.82 -26.61 -13.33
N PHE A 192 0.11 -27.51 -12.67
CA PHE A 192 -1.35 -27.45 -12.60
C PHE A 192 -1.78 -26.38 -11.58
N LYS A 193 -2.45 -25.32 -12.04
CA LYS A 193 -3.12 -24.34 -11.17
C LYS A 193 -4.62 -24.60 -11.23
N ALA A 194 -5.18 -25.18 -10.16
CA ALA A 194 -6.62 -25.37 -10.03
C ALA A 194 -7.25 -24.10 -9.45
N ALA A 195 -8.00 -23.37 -10.27
CA ALA A 195 -8.87 -22.29 -9.80
C ALA A 195 -10.28 -22.84 -9.60
N ILE A 196 -10.68 -23.08 -8.35
CA ILE A 196 -12.07 -23.41 -8.04
C ILE A 196 -12.86 -22.09 -8.07
N MET A 197 -13.63 -21.89 -9.13
CA MET A 197 -14.52 -20.73 -9.25
C MET A 197 -15.81 -21.02 -8.49
N ILE A 198 -15.91 -20.52 -7.26
CA ILE A 198 -17.20 -20.39 -6.57
C ILE A 198 -17.76 -19.01 -6.96
N LEU A 199 -18.96 -18.97 -7.55
CA LEU A 199 -19.64 -17.73 -7.93
C LEU A 199 -19.62 -16.73 -6.74
N GLY A 200 -18.93 -15.60 -6.92
CA GLY A 200 -18.90 -14.49 -5.95
C GLY A 200 -17.65 -14.36 -5.07
N LEU A 201 -16.75 -15.35 -5.02
CA LEU A 201 -15.51 -15.29 -4.22
C LEU A 201 -14.30 -15.65 -5.09
N ARG A 202 -13.64 -14.62 -5.63
CA ARG A 202 -12.40 -14.77 -6.42
C ARG A 202 -11.20 -14.99 -5.47
N ARG A 203 -11.16 -16.12 -4.76
CA ARG A 203 -10.03 -16.49 -3.90
C ARG A 203 -9.17 -17.52 -4.65
N VAL A 204 -8.09 -17.04 -5.27
CA VAL A 204 -7.10 -17.91 -5.93
C VAL A 204 -6.31 -18.63 -4.83
N TRP A 205 -6.52 -19.93 -4.68
CA TRP A 205 -5.66 -20.80 -3.90
C TRP A 205 -4.48 -21.21 -4.79
N SER A 206 -3.37 -20.48 -4.77
CA SER A 206 -2.11 -21.00 -5.29
C SER A 206 -1.52 -21.92 -4.23
N SER A 207 -1.65 -23.23 -4.44
CA SER A 207 -0.96 -24.24 -3.63
C SER A 207 0.56 -24.03 -3.74
N ASN A 208 1.18 -23.64 -2.63
CA ASN A 208 2.62 -23.76 -2.34
C ASN A 208 3.65 -22.97 -3.18
N ASP A 209 3.26 -22.01 -4.03
CA ASP A 209 4.26 -21.15 -4.68
C ASP A 209 4.97 -20.31 -3.59
N PRO A 210 6.30 -20.44 -3.40
CA PRO A 210 7.03 -19.66 -2.41
C PRO A 210 6.94 -18.16 -2.74
N PRO A 211 7.01 -17.28 -1.73
CA PRO A 211 6.95 -15.84 -1.97
C PRO A 211 8.17 -15.38 -2.77
N VAL A 212 7.99 -14.39 -3.64
CA VAL A 212 9.11 -13.77 -4.37
C VAL A 212 9.83 -12.73 -3.52
N ALA A 213 9.13 -12.15 -2.54
CA ALA A 213 9.70 -11.22 -1.58
C ALA A 213 8.96 -11.31 -0.25
N ARG A 214 9.66 -10.97 0.84
CA ARG A 214 9.09 -10.85 2.18
C ARG A 214 9.53 -9.52 2.76
N ARG A 215 8.57 -8.78 3.33
CA ARG A 215 8.81 -7.46 3.93
C ARG A 215 8.15 -7.33 5.29
N TRP A 216 8.81 -6.60 6.17
CA TRP A 216 8.32 -6.33 7.52
C TRP A 216 7.88 -4.88 7.61
N LEU A 217 6.60 -4.67 7.91
CA LEU A 217 5.96 -3.36 7.98
C LEU A 217 5.58 -3.04 9.42
N LEU A 218 6.16 -1.97 9.96
CA LEU A 218 5.73 -1.38 11.22
C LEU A 218 4.76 -0.24 10.92
N GLU A 219 3.55 -0.32 11.47
CA GLU A 219 2.53 0.71 11.33
C GLU A 219 2.22 1.31 12.68
N VAL A 220 2.19 2.63 12.75
CA VAL A 220 1.77 3.36 13.94
C VAL A 220 0.57 4.21 13.57
N SER A 221 -0.53 4.03 14.27
CA SER A 221 -1.74 4.85 14.08
C SER A 221 -2.26 5.36 15.41
N ALA A 222 -2.96 6.49 15.37
CA ALA A 222 -3.67 7.01 16.52
C ALA A 222 -4.89 7.81 16.08
N PRO A 223 -6.05 7.64 16.76
CA PRO A 223 -7.22 8.44 16.49
C PRO A 223 -6.96 9.90 16.91
N MET A 224 -7.35 10.85 16.07
CA MET A 224 -7.15 12.28 16.32
C MET A 224 -8.47 13.03 16.13
N GLN A 225 -8.56 14.25 16.66
CA GLN A 225 -9.67 15.13 16.30
C GLN A 225 -9.58 15.53 14.82
N GLY A 226 -10.34 14.88 13.95
CA GLY A 226 -10.35 15.10 12.50
C GLY A 226 -9.76 13.93 11.71
N THR A 227 -8.54 14.08 11.19
CA THR A 227 -7.86 13.04 10.42
C THR A 227 -6.96 12.22 11.32
N ASP A 228 -7.09 10.91 11.32
CA ASP A 228 -6.24 10.01 12.10
C ASP A 228 -4.77 10.12 11.69
N PHE A 229 -3.89 9.96 12.66
CA PHE A 229 -2.46 9.82 12.43
C PHE A 229 -2.16 8.41 11.97
N GLU A 230 -1.31 8.28 10.95
CA GLU A 230 -0.84 7.00 10.44
C GLU A 230 0.56 7.17 9.83
N ALA A 231 1.51 6.33 10.25
CA ALA A 231 2.84 6.22 9.69
C ALA A 231 3.20 4.75 9.47
N ARG A 232 3.91 4.44 8.38
CA ARG A 232 4.36 3.07 8.08
C ARG A 232 5.86 3.06 7.83
N PHE A 233 6.53 2.00 8.23
CA PHE A 233 7.99 1.88 8.09
C PHE A 233 8.33 0.47 7.63
N LEU A 234 9.28 0.36 6.70
CA LEU A 234 9.90 -0.92 6.39
C LEU A 234 11.03 -1.21 7.36
N LEU A 235 10.98 -2.40 7.94
CA LEU A 235 12.03 -2.87 8.82
C LEU A 235 13.02 -3.72 8.03
N PRO A 236 14.33 -3.44 8.14
CA PRO A 236 15.39 -4.26 7.54
C PRO A 236 15.58 -5.53 8.37
N VAL A 237 14.85 -6.59 8.02
CA VAL A 237 15.03 -7.94 8.57
C VAL A 237 15.92 -8.73 7.62
N ASP A 238 17.05 -9.24 8.12
CA ASP A 238 17.91 -10.12 7.37
C ASP A 238 17.20 -11.47 7.18
N PRO A 239 17.17 -12.05 5.96
CA PRO A 239 16.79 -13.45 5.79
C PRO A 239 17.85 -14.31 6.48
N ASP A 240 17.42 -15.27 7.30
CA ASP A 240 18.31 -16.26 7.93
C ASP A 240 19.14 -17.04 6.88
#